data_AF-A0A9E6ZGC0-F1
#
_entry.id   AF-A0A9E6ZGC0-F1
#
_cell.length_a   1.000
_cell.length_b   1.000
_cell.length_c   1.000
_cell.angle_alpha   90.00
_cell.angle_beta   90.00
_cell.angle_gamma   90.00
#
_symmetry.space_group_name_H-M   'P 1'
#
loop_
_entity.id
_entity.type
_entity.pdbx_description
1 polymer ?
#
loop_
_entity_poly.entity_id
_entity_poly.type
_entity_poly.pdbx_seq_one_letter_code
_entity_poly.pdbx_strand_id
1 'polypeptide(L)'
;MCKISSHSVMRAKQRWNLEKARHPESIIADTFAASELIGDFIGDRGEILQILLEKRKQRALVYDPLSDTVVTVYSTKGSPLAPTLYDSVITLHKKQIGKLERRYKSIFKRYNSEREKLDDERRRIDEEIRRLKMERDHITAILDNYQIDLSRINSEKKSIIKSMAHYMSSPGNMDMEVESTIAEVN
;
A
#
# COMPACT_ATOMS: atom_id res chain seq x y z
N MET A 1 -25.03 -32.75 27.24
CA MET A 1 -24.87 -31.83 26.10
C MET A 1 -25.61 -32.38 24.89
N CYS A 2 -26.69 -31.75 24.44
CA CYS A 2 -27.47 -32.22 23.29
C CYS A 2 -26.72 -31.87 21.99
N LYS A 3 -26.26 -32.87 21.22
CA LYS A 3 -25.61 -32.65 19.93
C LYS A 3 -26.67 -32.40 18.87
N ILE A 4 -26.82 -31.16 18.43
CA ILE A 4 -27.69 -30.81 17.29
C ILE A 4 -27.04 -31.39 16.04
N SER A 5 -27.74 -32.28 15.33
CA SER A 5 -27.23 -32.87 14.10
C SER A 5 -27.25 -31.86 12.95
N SER A 6 -26.30 -31.97 12.02
CA SER A 6 -26.25 -31.15 10.79
C SER A 6 -27.58 -31.22 10.01
N HIS A 7 -28.21 -32.39 9.99
CA HIS A 7 -29.51 -32.61 9.36
C HIS A 7 -30.64 -31.77 10.00
N SER A 8 -30.64 -31.66 11.33
CA SER A 8 -31.61 -30.84 12.07
C SER A 8 -31.43 -29.34 11.78
N VAL A 9 -30.18 -28.86 11.70
CA VAL A 9 -29.87 -27.47 11.31
C VAL A 9 -30.33 -27.20 9.88
N MET A 10 -30.09 -28.13 8.96
CA MET A 10 -30.45 -27.99 7.55
C MET A 10 -31.98 -27.93 7.36
N ARG A 11 -32.74 -28.81 8.04
CA ARG A 11 -34.21 -28.78 8.03
C ARG A 11 -34.77 -27.51 8.67
N ALA A 12 -34.18 -27.04 9.78
CA ALA A 12 -34.60 -25.79 10.40
C ALA A 12 -34.37 -24.60 9.44
N LYS A 13 -33.23 -24.56 8.75
CA LYS A 13 -32.94 -23.54 7.73
C LYS A 13 -33.91 -23.61 6.55
N GLN A 14 -34.27 -24.80 6.09
CA GLN A 14 -35.27 -24.97 5.03
C GLN A 14 -36.66 -24.48 5.46
N ARG A 15 -37.10 -24.84 6.68
CA ARG A 15 -38.38 -24.37 7.24
C ARG A 15 -38.40 -22.85 7.39
N TRP A 16 -37.33 -22.29 7.95
CA TRP A 16 -37.15 -20.84 8.06
C TRP A 16 -37.25 -20.15 6.70
N ASN A 17 -36.57 -20.67 5.68
CA ASN A 17 -36.62 -20.10 4.33
C ASN A 17 -38.02 -20.20 3.70
N LEU A 18 -38.73 -21.31 3.91
CA LEU A 18 -40.11 -21.50 3.42
C LEU A 18 -41.09 -20.54 4.12
N GLU A 19 -40.92 -20.34 5.42
CA GLU A 19 -41.75 -19.44 6.22
C GLU A 19 -41.47 -17.98 5.85
N LYS A 20 -40.20 -17.61 5.71
CA LYS A 20 -39.77 -16.30 5.19
C LYS A 20 -40.35 -16.02 3.80
N ALA A 21 -40.37 -17.02 2.91
CA ALA A 21 -40.95 -16.92 1.57
C ALA A 21 -42.49 -16.81 1.54
N ARG A 22 -43.19 -17.04 2.65
CA ARG A 22 -44.65 -16.84 2.74
C ARG A 22 -45.04 -15.39 3.05
N HIS A 23 -44.10 -14.58 3.58
CA HIS A 23 -44.37 -13.19 3.88
C HIS A 23 -44.12 -12.29 2.66
N PRO A 24 -45.12 -11.53 2.19
CA PRO A 24 -44.99 -10.67 1.01
C PRO A 24 -43.86 -9.65 1.16
N GLU A 25 -43.65 -9.12 2.37
CA GLU A 25 -42.55 -8.21 2.71
C GLU A 25 -41.17 -8.82 2.46
N SER A 26 -40.95 -10.10 2.80
CA SER A 26 -39.66 -10.75 2.54
C SER A 26 -39.43 -10.97 1.06
N ILE A 27 -40.46 -11.34 0.30
CA ILE A 27 -40.33 -11.52 -1.15
C ILE A 27 -39.98 -10.18 -1.82
N ILE A 28 -40.59 -9.10 -1.34
CA ILE A 28 -40.34 -7.73 -1.79
C ILE A 28 -38.92 -7.29 -1.43
N ALA A 29 -38.50 -7.47 -0.18
CA ALA A 29 -37.15 -7.16 0.28
C ALA A 29 -36.09 -7.94 -0.48
N ASP A 30 -36.30 -9.24 -0.74
CA ASP A 30 -35.38 -10.07 -1.51
C ASP A 30 -35.39 -9.67 -3.01
N THR A 31 -36.52 -9.21 -3.54
CA THR A 31 -36.61 -8.67 -4.91
C THR A 31 -35.76 -7.41 -5.04
N PHE A 32 -35.85 -6.49 -4.08
CA PHE A 32 -35.09 -5.24 -4.07
C PHE A 32 -33.70 -5.38 -3.43
N ALA A 33 -33.26 -6.58 -3.04
CA ALA A 33 -31.94 -6.75 -2.42
C ALA A 33 -30.76 -6.37 -3.34
N ALA A 34 -31.01 -6.33 -4.66
CA ALA A 34 -30.07 -5.92 -5.69
C ALA A 34 -30.53 -4.66 -6.44
N SER A 35 -31.47 -3.88 -5.88
CA SER A 35 -31.82 -2.59 -6.48
C SER A 35 -30.71 -1.57 -6.30
N GLU A 36 -30.60 -0.67 -7.25
CA GLU A 36 -29.63 0.40 -7.26
C GLU A 36 -30.34 1.73 -6.99
N LEU A 37 -29.71 2.58 -6.18
CA LEU A 37 -30.13 3.97 -6.06
C LEU A 37 -29.73 4.69 -7.35
N ILE A 38 -30.72 5.20 -8.09
CA ILE A 38 -30.48 5.91 -9.35
C ILE A 38 -30.11 7.37 -9.08
N GLY A 39 -30.70 7.97 -8.07
CA GLY A 39 -30.43 9.36 -7.71
C GLY A 39 -31.60 10.01 -6.99
N ASP A 40 -31.42 11.31 -6.81
CA ASP A 40 -32.37 12.20 -6.15
C ASP A 40 -33.23 12.91 -7.21
N PHE A 41 -34.49 13.17 -6.89
CA PHE A 41 -35.37 14.02 -7.67
C PHE A 41 -36.18 14.95 -6.76
N ILE A 42 -36.64 16.06 -7.32
CA ILE A 42 -37.46 17.03 -6.60
C ILE A 42 -38.92 16.71 -6.88
N GLY A 43 -39.67 16.41 -5.82
CA GLY A 43 -41.11 16.19 -5.88
C GLY A 43 -41.90 17.49 -6.08
N ASP A 44 -43.19 17.36 -6.35
CA ASP A 44 -44.08 18.48 -6.66
C ASP A 44 -44.23 19.49 -5.51
N ARG A 45 -43.93 19.09 -4.26
CA ARG A 45 -43.96 19.95 -3.08
C ARG A 45 -42.56 20.45 -2.69
N GLY A 46 -41.56 20.26 -3.54
CA GLY A 46 -40.16 20.64 -3.30
C GLY A 46 -39.39 19.68 -2.40
N GLU A 47 -39.95 18.51 -2.09
CA GLU A 47 -39.28 17.47 -1.31
C GLU A 47 -38.21 16.76 -2.15
N ILE A 48 -37.07 16.40 -1.52
CA ILE A 48 -36.04 15.57 -2.18
C ILE A 48 -36.42 14.11 -1.99
N LEU A 49 -36.67 13.42 -3.09
CA LEU A 49 -37.08 12.02 -3.10
C LEU A 49 -36.01 11.17 -3.78
N GLN A 50 -35.92 9.90 -3.40
CA GLN A 50 -34.92 8.96 -3.89
C GLN A 50 -35.57 7.81 -4.66
N ILE A 51 -34.91 7.39 -5.74
CA ILE A 51 -35.39 6.31 -6.61
C ILE A 51 -34.49 5.09 -6.48
N LEU A 52 -35.06 3.99 -6.02
CA LEU A 52 -34.46 2.66 -6.06
C LEU A 52 -35.02 1.89 -7.25
N LEU A 53 -34.15 1.53 -8.19
CA LEU A 53 -34.53 0.72 -9.34
C LEU A 53 -34.12 -0.73 -9.15
N GLU A 54 -35.11 -1.61 -9.21
CA GLU A 54 -34.90 -3.03 -9.33
C GLU A 54 -34.92 -3.40 -10.82
N LYS A 55 -33.72 -3.65 -11.36
CA LYS A 55 -33.50 -3.83 -12.80
C LYS A 55 -34.15 -5.10 -13.36
N ARG A 56 -34.29 -6.18 -12.59
CA ARG A 56 -34.75 -7.49 -13.12
C ARG A 56 -36.26 -7.56 -13.33
N LYS A 57 -37.03 -6.98 -12.43
CA LYS A 57 -38.51 -6.92 -12.51
C LYS A 57 -39.02 -5.56 -12.92
N GLN A 58 -38.13 -4.64 -13.28
CA GLN A 58 -38.45 -3.31 -13.79
C GLN A 58 -39.42 -2.57 -12.86
N ARG A 59 -39.02 -2.48 -11.59
CA ARG A 59 -39.77 -1.75 -10.57
C ARG A 59 -38.95 -0.57 -10.08
N ALA A 60 -39.56 0.61 -10.08
CA ALA A 60 -38.98 1.81 -9.51
C ALA A 60 -39.71 2.13 -8.21
N LEU A 61 -38.97 2.19 -7.12
CA LEU A 61 -39.47 2.56 -5.81
C LEU A 61 -39.03 3.98 -5.52
N VAL A 62 -40.00 4.82 -5.23
CA VAL A 62 -39.81 6.22 -4.84
C VAL A 62 -40.02 6.31 -3.33
N TYR A 63 -39.03 6.82 -2.61
CA TYR A 63 -39.16 7.02 -1.18
C TYR A 63 -38.65 8.40 -0.76
N ASP A 64 -39.19 8.87 0.36
CA ASP A 64 -38.75 10.08 1.03
C ASP A 64 -37.67 9.70 2.05
N PRO A 65 -36.42 10.16 1.89
CA PRO A 65 -35.32 9.88 2.80
C PRO A 65 -35.43 10.60 4.15
N LEU A 66 -36.26 11.65 4.27
CA LEU A 66 -36.46 12.38 5.52
C LEU A 66 -37.46 11.65 6.43
N SER A 67 -38.55 11.13 5.85
CA SER A 67 -39.59 10.43 6.60
C SER A 67 -39.42 8.91 6.66
N ASP A 68 -38.49 8.35 5.87
CA ASP A 68 -38.28 6.91 5.69
C ASP A 68 -39.50 6.16 5.14
N THR A 69 -40.37 6.86 4.41
CA THR A 69 -41.58 6.26 3.84
C THR A 69 -41.47 6.08 2.34
N VAL A 70 -41.95 4.94 1.85
CA VAL A 70 -42.16 4.75 0.42
C VAL A 70 -43.35 5.59 -0.02
N VAL A 71 -43.12 6.51 -0.96
CA VAL A 71 -44.16 7.39 -1.52
C VAL A 71 -44.96 6.64 -2.57
N THR A 72 -44.28 5.94 -3.49
CA THR A 72 -44.93 5.17 -4.55
C THR A 72 -44.00 4.11 -5.13
N VAL A 73 -44.59 3.10 -5.77
CA VAL A 73 -43.84 2.05 -6.48
C VAL A 73 -44.45 1.86 -7.87
N TYR A 74 -43.65 2.14 -8.89
CA TYR A 74 -44.01 1.94 -10.28
C TYR A 74 -43.54 0.56 -10.75
N SER A 75 -44.44 -0.17 -11.40
CA SER A 75 -44.06 -1.34 -12.20
C SER A 75 -44.30 -1.02 -13.67
N THR A 76 -43.37 -1.42 -14.54
CA THR A 76 -43.55 -1.33 -16.00
C THR A 76 -44.74 -2.14 -16.52
N LYS A 77 -45.32 -3.01 -15.69
CA LYS A 77 -46.53 -3.78 -16.00
C LYS A 77 -47.84 -3.04 -15.65
N GLY A 78 -47.76 -1.78 -15.22
CA GLY A 78 -48.92 -0.89 -15.07
C GLY A 78 -49.81 -1.15 -13.86
N SER A 79 -49.47 -2.10 -12.97
CA SER A 79 -50.24 -2.34 -11.75
C SER A 79 -49.75 -1.42 -10.61
N PRO A 80 -50.64 -0.59 -10.02
CA PRO A 80 -50.28 0.16 -8.82
C PRO A 80 -50.00 -0.81 -7.67
N LEU A 81 -48.87 -0.60 -7.00
CA LEU A 81 -48.42 -1.41 -5.86
C LEU A 81 -48.56 -0.59 -4.58
N ALA A 82 -49.04 -1.22 -3.50
CA ALA A 82 -49.20 -0.56 -2.21
C ALA A 82 -47.82 -0.17 -1.64
N PRO A 83 -47.55 1.13 -1.37
CA PRO A 83 -46.22 1.59 -0.92
C PRO A 83 -45.80 1.01 0.43
N THR A 84 -46.73 0.84 1.36
CA THR A 84 -46.50 0.30 2.72
C THR A 84 -45.89 -1.09 2.74
N LEU A 85 -46.09 -1.89 1.68
CA LEU A 85 -45.47 -3.23 1.58
C LEU A 85 -43.95 -3.18 1.33
N TYR A 86 -43.41 -2.00 1.05
CA TYR A 86 -42.02 -1.81 0.65
C TYR A 86 -41.18 -1.06 1.70
N ASP A 87 -41.72 -0.66 2.86
CA ASP A 87 -40.96 0.04 3.90
C ASP A 87 -39.77 -0.79 4.44
N SER A 88 -39.93 -2.12 4.45
CA SER A 88 -38.86 -3.07 4.79
C SER A 88 -37.67 -3.01 3.82
N VAL A 89 -37.87 -2.59 2.56
CA VAL A 89 -36.83 -2.41 1.54
C VAL A 89 -35.88 -1.29 1.93
N ILE A 90 -36.42 -0.16 2.42
CA ILE A 90 -35.61 0.99 2.84
C ILE A 90 -34.73 0.62 4.02
N THR A 91 -35.32 -0.05 5.01
CA THR A 91 -34.59 -0.55 6.19
C THR A 91 -33.45 -1.50 5.79
N LEU A 92 -33.69 -2.38 4.82
CA LEU A 92 -32.67 -3.31 4.30
C LEU A 92 -31.53 -2.57 3.59
N HIS A 93 -31.83 -1.60 2.74
CA HIS A 93 -30.82 -0.79 2.04
C HIS A 93 -29.96 0.01 3.01
N LYS A 94 -30.56 0.71 3.98
CA LYS A 94 -29.81 1.45 5.00
C LYS A 94 -28.86 0.54 5.77
N LYS A 95 -29.31 -0.67 6.13
CA LYS A 95 -28.47 -1.66 6.81
C LYS A 95 -27.32 -2.15 5.94
N GLN A 96 -27.53 -2.30 4.63
CA GLN A 96 -26.48 -2.68 3.69
C GLN A 96 -25.46 -1.55 3.49
N ILE A 97 -25.93 -0.30 3.29
CA ILE A 97 -25.09 0.89 3.19
C ILE A 97 -24.23 1.03 4.45
N GLY A 98 -24.83 0.97 5.64
CA GLY A 98 -24.08 1.07 6.89
C GLY A 98 -23.10 -0.09 7.14
N LYS A 99 -23.28 -1.27 6.49
CA LYS A 99 -22.25 -2.32 6.47
C LYS A 99 -21.11 -1.99 5.53
N LEU A 100 -21.42 -1.47 4.34
CA LEU A 100 -20.43 -1.04 3.35
C LEU A 100 -19.58 0.10 3.89
N GLU A 101 -20.18 1.13 4.48
CA GLU A 101 -19.47 2.25 5.10
C GLU A 101 -18.48 1.79 6.17
N ARG A 102 -18.91 0.88 7.07
CA ARG A 102 -18.02 0.30 8.08
C ARG A 102 -16.87 -0.48 7.45
N ARG A 103 -17.13 -1.22 6.37
CA ARG A 103 -16.10 -1.94 5.62
C ARG A 103 -15.12 -0.98 4.96
N TYR A 104 -15.59 0.05 4.28
CA TYR A 104 -14.75 1.08 3.66
C TYR A 104 -13.92 1.83 4.69
N LYS A 105 -14.50 2.23 5.82
CA LYS A 105 -13.76 2.88 6.92
C LYS A 105 -12.64 2.00 7.46
N SER A 106 -12.89 0.69 7.58
CA SER A 106 -11.87 -0.29 8.00
C SER A 106 -10.75 -0.42 6.97
N ILE A 107 -11.10 -0.52 5.67
CA ILE A 107 -10.13 -0.58 4.57
C ILE A 107 -9.26 0.68 4.56
N PHE A 108 -9.88 1.86 4.63
CA PHE A 108 -9.18 3.14 4.63
C PHE A 108 -8.22 3.28 5.81
N LYS A 109 -8.64 2.83 7.01
CA LYS A 109 -7.76 2.82 8.18
C LYS A 109 -6.53 1.92 7.98
N ARG A 110 -6.70 0.74 7.39
CA ARG A 110 -5.57 -0.17 7.08
C ARG A 110 -4.62 0.45 6.07
N TYR A 111 -5.17 0.99 4.98
CA TYR A 111 -4.40 1.66 3.94
C TYR A 111 -3.54 2.79 4.52
N ASN A 112 -4.10 3.67 5.35
CA ASN A 112 -3.33 4.76 5.95
C ASN A 112 -2.22 4.23 6.87
N SER A 113 -2.49 3.18 7.65
CA SER A 113 -1.46 2.57 8.49
C SER A 113 -0.33 1.94 7.69
N GLU A 114 -0.62 1.30 6.55
CA GLU A 114 0.41 0.77 5.65
C GLU A 114 1.21 1.90 4.99
N ARG A 115 0.54 2.98 4.59
CA ARG A 115 1.21 4.16 4.03
C ARG A 115 2.22 4.77 5.00
N GLU A 116 1.83 4.94 6.27
CA GLU A 116 2.73 5.45 7.31
C GLU A 116 3.97 4.56 7.51
N LYS A 117 3.79 3.23 7.49
CA LYS A 117 4.92 2.29 7.59
C LYS A 117 5.89 2.42 6.42
N LEU A 118 5.37 2.55 5.20
CA LEU A 118 6.21 2.74 4.01
C LEU A 118 6.97 4.08 4.07
N ASP A 119 6.33 5.14 4.56
CA ASP A 119 6.99 6.44 4.76
C ASP A 119 8.13 6.35 5.81
N ASP A 120 7.95 5.56 6.86
CA ASP A 120 8.99 5.30 7.86
C ASP A 120 10.15 4.46 7.29
N GLU A 121 9.84 3.41 6.53
CA GLU A 121 10.86 2.59 5.86
C GLU A 121 11.67 3.40 4.86
N ARG A 122 11.00 4.24 4.05
CA ARG A 122 11.66 5.15 3.13
C ARG A 122 12.64 6.07 3.86
N ARG A 123 12.22 6.68 4.98
CA ARG A 123 13.10 7.55 5.79
C ARG A 123 14.32 6.82 6.31
N ARG A 124 14.17 5.56 6.73
CA ARG A 124 15.31 4.73 7.18
C ARG A 124 16.29 4.44 6.05
N ILE A 125 15.77 4.12 4.86
CA ILE A 125 16.60 3.87 3.68
C ILE A 125 17.35 5.14 3.27
N ASP A 126 16.69 6.30 3.25
CA ASP A 126 17.31 7.58 2.91
C ASP A 126 18.47 7.92 3.86
N GLU A 127 18.28 7.67 5.16
CA GLU A 127 19.33 7.86 6.16
C GLU A 127 20.51 6.90 5.97
N GLU A 128 20.23 5.63 5.65
CA GLU A 128 21.28 4.65 5.39
C GLU A 128 22.10 4.99 4.14
N ILE A 129 21.43 5.44 3.07
CA ILE A 129 22.09 5.96 1.86
C ILE A 129 23.01 7.13 2.21
N ARG A 130 22.58 8.02 3.12
CA ARG A 130 23.40 9.15 3.56
C ARG A 130 24.67 8.69 4.28
N ARG A 131 24.55 7.72 5.20
CA ARG A 131 25.71 7.15 5.91
C ARG A 131 26.69 6.48 4.96
N LEU A 132 26.20 5.64 4.06
CA LEU A 132 27.04 4.95 3.07
C LEU A 132 27.76 5.92 2.13
N LYS A 133 27.13 7.06 1.79
CA LYS A 133 27.81 8.14 1.05
C LYS A 133 28.98 8.71 1.83
N MET A 134 28.78 9.06 3.11
CA MET A 134 29.85 9.59 3.96
C MET A 134 31.00 8.61 4.15
N GLU A 135 30.69 7.32 4.35
CA GLU A 135 31.70 6.28 4.50
C GLU A 135 32.52 6.11 3.22
N ARG A 136 31.85 6.09 2.06
CA ARG A 136 32.53 6.06 0.76
C ARG A 136 33.44 7.28 0.56
N ASP A 137 32.97 8.49 0.86
CA ASP A 137 33.77 9.70 0.75
C ASP A 137 35.01 9.66 1.68
N HIS A 138 34.85 9.10 2.89
CA HIS A 138 35.95 8.90 3.83
C HIS A 138 36.99 7.91 3.28
N ILE A 139 36.55 6.77 2.73
CA ILE A 139 37.44 5.80 2.10
C ILE A 139 38.17 6.41 0.90
N THR A 140 37.48 7.20 0.07
CA THR A 140 38.11 7.90 -1.05
C THR A 140 39.22 8.83 -0.56
N ALA A 141 38.99 9.62 0.49
CA ALA A 141 40.02 10.49 1.05
C ALA A 141 41.25 9.71 1.58
N ILE A 142 41.02 8.54 2.19
CA ILE A 142 42.12 7.65 2.62
C ILE A 142 42.93 7.16 1.41
N LEU A 143 42.26 6.71 0.34
CA LEU A 143 42.92 6.23 -0.88
C LEU A 143 43.75 7.34 -1.54
N ASP A 144 43.23 8.56 -1.60
CA ASP A 144 43.95 9.71 -2.16
C ASP A 144 45.24 9.98 -1.37
N ASN A 145 45.20 9.90 -0.04
CA ASN A 145 46.40 10.05 0.79
C ASN A 145 47.44 8.95 0.51
N TYR A 146 47.01 7.68 0.41
CA TYR A 146 47.92 6.59 0.04
C TYR A 146 48.55 6.81 -1.34
N GLN A 147 47.79 7.36 -2.30
CA GLN A 147 48.29 7.64 -3.64
C GLN A 147 49.36 8.76 -3.64
N ILE A 148 49.19 9.77 -2.79
CA ILE A 148 50.19 10.82 -2.56
C ILE A 148 51.46 10.20 -1.95
N ASP A 149 51.33 9.37 -0.92
CA ASP A 149 52.47 8.73 -0.26
C ASP A 149 53.25 7.82 -1.23
N LEU A 150 52.57 7.02 -2.04
CA LEU A 150 53.20 6.20 -3.08
C LEU A 150 53.97 7.05 -4.10
N SER A 151 53.42 8.21 -4.48
CA SER A 151 54.07 9.13 -5.41
C SER A 151 55.34 9.74 -4.81
N ARG A 152 55.32 10.06 -3.51
CA ARG A 152 56.48 10.54 -2.76
C ARG A 152 57.58 9.47 -2.70
N ILE A 153 57.23 8.25 -2.25
CA ILE A 153 58.17 7.13 -2.16
C ILE A 153 58.82 6.84 -3.52
N ASN A 154 58.04 6.85 -4.60
CA ASN A 154 58.58 6.65 -5.95
C ASN A 154 59.55 7.75 -6.38
N SER A 155 59.31 8.99 -5.96
CA SER A 155 60.20 10.12 -6.25
C SER A 155 61.51 10.03 -5.46
N GLU A 156 61.43 9.69 -4.18
CA GLU A 156 62.60 9.43 -3.32
C GLU A 156 63.44 8.28 -3.87
N LYS A 157 62.81 7.17 -4.25
CA LYS A 157 63.47 6.03 -4.89
C LYS A 157 64.23 6.45 -6.15
N LYS A 158 63.62 7.25 -7.04
CA LYS A 158 64.28 7.77 -8.24
C LYS A 158 65.49 8.64 -7.89
N SER A 159 65.36 9.49 -6.86
CA SER A 159 66.46 10.34 -6.40
C SER A 159 67.63 9.51 -5.88
N ILE A 160 67.37 8.49 -5.06
CA ILE A 160 68.40 7.58 -4.53
C ILE A 160 69.12 6.86 -5.67
N ILE A 161 68.37 6.30 -6.63
CA ILE A 161 68.95 5.63 -7.80
C ILE A 161 69.87 6.59 -8.58
N LYS A 162 69.43 7.84 -8.79
CA LYS A 162 70.23 8.86 -9.46
C LYS A 162 71.52 9.18 -8.70
N SER A 163 71.44 9.34 -7.38
CA SER A 163 72.61 9.60 -6.53
C SER A 163 73.59 8.42 -6.55
N MET A 164 73.10 7.18 -6.48
CA MET A 164 73.93 5.97 -6.58
C MET A 164 74.63 5.89 -7.94
N ALA A 165 73.90 6.11 -9.04
CA ALA A 165 74.47 6.12 -10.38
C ALA A 165 75.58 7.19 -10.51
N HIS A 166 75.38 8.37 -9.94
CA HIS A 166 76.40 9.43 -9.93
C HIS A 166 77.64 9.04 -9.10
N TYR A 167 77.45 8.46 -7.92
CA TYR A 167 78.54 7.97 -7.07
C TYR A 167 79.40 6.92 -7.79
N MET A 168 78.75 5.95 -8.45
CA MET A 168 79.42 4.89 -9.22
C MET A 168 80.10 5.41 -10.49
N SER A 169 79.64 6.51 -11.08
CA SER A 169 80.20 7.06 -12.33
C SER A 169 81.34 8.07 -12.10
N SER A 170 81.66 8.41 -10.84
CA SER A 170 82.69 9.40 -10.51
C SER A 170 84.07 8.73 -10.44
N PRO A 171 85.04 9.14 -11.29
CA PRO A 171 86.40 8.58 -11.27
C PRO A 171 87.06 8.89 -9.93
N GLY A 172 87.47 7.86 -9.19
CA GLY A 172 88.10 7.97 -7.87
C GLY A 172 87.34 7.30 -6.71
N ASN A 173 86.02 7.05 -6.84
CA ASN A 173 85.25 6.41 -5.76
C ASN A 173 85.32 4.88 -5.78
N MET A 174 85.53 4.26 -6.95
CA MET A 174 85.83 2.82 -7.03
C MET A 174 87.31 2.51 -6.76
N ASP A 175 88.22 3.45 -7.04
CA ASP A 175 89.66 3.24 -6.88
C ASP A 175 90.11 3.39 -5.41
N MET A 176 89.48 4.28 -4.63
CA MET A 176 89.80 4.44 -3.19
C MET A 176 89.42 3.22 -2.33
N GLU A 177 88.33 2.52 -2.63
CA GLU A 177 87.94 1.32 -1.86
C GLU A 177 88.91 0.15 -2.13
N VAL A 178 89.43 0.03 -3.35
CA VAL A 178 90.43 -0.99 -3.71
C VAL A 178 91.80 -0.66 -3.09
N GLU A 179 92.22 0.60 -3.09
CA GLU A 179 93.50 1.01 -2.45
C GLU A 179 93.46 0.92 -0.92
N SER A 180 92.32 1.24 -0.28
CA SER A 180 92.13 1.09 1.17
C SER A 180 92.19 -0.37 1.62
N THR A 181 91.65 -1.30 0.82
CA THR A 181 91.64 -2.73 1.18
C THR A 181 92.99 -3.41 0.94
N ILE A 182 93.80 -2.90 -0.01
CA ILE A 182 95.16 -3.38 -0.27
C ILE A 182 96.16 -2.86 0.79
N ALA A 183 95.90 -1.71 1.40
CA ALA A 183 96.73 -1.13 2.46
C ALA A 183 96.56 -1.81 3.84
N GLU A 184 95.46 -2.52 4.09
CA GLU A 184 95.23 -3.27 5.34
C GLU A 184 95.72 -4.74 5.30
N VAL A 185 96.19 -5.22 4.14
CA VAL A 185 96.60 -6.63 3.92
C VAL A 185 98.09 -6.80 3.60
N ASN A 186 98.89 -5.73 3.59
CA ASN A 186 100.36 -5.78 3.53
C ASN A 186 101.01 -5.16 4.77
#